data_AF-A0A522UQQ4-F1
#
_entry.id   AF-A0A522UQQ4-F1
#
_cell.length_a   1.000
_cell.length_b   1.000
_cell.length_c   1.000
_cell.angle_alpha   90.00
_cell.angle_beta   90.00
_cell.angle_gamma   90.00
#
_symmetry.space_group_name_H-M   'P 1'
#
loop_
_entity.id
_entity.type
_entity.pdbx_description
1 polymer ?
#
loop_
_entity_poly.entity_id
_entity_poly.type
_entity_poly.pdbx_seq_one_letter_code
_entity_poly.pdbx_strand_id
1 'polypeptide(L)' 'MIPEYINAALEKAKYEIIRDEEPYYGEVPGLKGVWATGKTLEECRRNLAETIEGWLIIRLKKSLF' A
#
# COMPACT_ATOMS: atom_id res chain seq x y z
N MET A 1 -5.23 14.42 -8.22
CA MET A 1 -6.30 13.42 -8.41
C MET A 1 -5.94 12.15 -7.64
N ILE A 2 -6.82 11.14 -7.62
CA ILE A 2 -6.59 9.86 -6.91
C ILE A 2 -5.25 9.20 -7.29
N PRO A 3 -4.88 9.08 -8.57
CA PRO A 3 -3.59 8.48 -8.94
C PRO A 3 -2.37 9.23 -8.38
N GLU A 4 -2.39 10.56 -8.33
CA GLU A 4 -1.31 11.35 -7.70
C GLU A 4 -1.23 11.11 -6.19
N TYR A 5 -2.37 10.91 -5.52
CA TYR A 5 -2.38 10.54 -4.10
C TYR A 5 -1.75 9.17 -3.86
N ILE A 6 -2.10 8.18 -4.68
CA ILE A 6 -1.53 6.83 -4.59
C ILE A 6 -0.02 6.89 -4.84
N ASN A 7 0.43 7.60 -5.88
CA ASN A 7 1.86 7.77 -6.14
C ASN A 7 2.59 8.45 -4.97
N ALA A 8 2.04 9.55 -4.42
CA ALA A 8 2.64 10.23 -3.26
C ALA A 8 2.68 9.35 -2.00
N ALA A 9 1.74 8.42 -1.84
CA ALA A 9 1.75 7.43 -0.77
C ALA A 9 2.82 6.34 -1.01
N LEU A 10 2.96 5.87 -2.25
CA LEU A 10 3.99 4.90 -2.64
C LEU A 10 5.41 5.47 -2.52
N GLU A 11 5.61 6.77 -2.78
CA GLU A 11 6.89 7.45 -2.55
C GLU A 11 7.31 7.47 -1.07
N LYS A 12 6.33 7.39 -0.17
CA LYS A 12 6.56 7.33 1.28
C LYS A 12 6.63 5.89 1.79
N ALA A 13 6.40 4.90 0.93
CA ALA A 13 6.38 3.50 1.33
C ALA A 13 7.77 3.05 1.81
N LYS A 14 7.77 2.24 2.86
CA LYS A 14 8.95 1.53 3.34
C LYS A 14 8.87 0.09 2.86
N TYR A 15 10.00 -0.43 2.39
CA TYR A 15 10.13 -1.80 1.94
C TYR A 15 11.15 -2.52 2.81
N GLU A 16 10.81 -3.73 3.24
CA GLU A 16 11.66 -4.58 4.06
C GLU A 16 11.65 -6.00 3.51
N ILE A 17 12.77 -6.70 3.69
CA ILE A 17 12.87 -8.11 3.30
C ILE A 17 12.56 -8.96 4.52
N ILE A 18 11.53 -9.79 4.42
CA ILE A 18 11.06 -10.68 5.48
C ILE A 18 11.34 -12.15 5.13
N ARG A 19 11.32 -13.03 6.15
CA ARG A 19 11.43 -14.48 5.97
C ARG A 19 10.04 -15.07 5.76
N ASP A 20 9.54 -14.98 4.53
CA ASP A 20 8.22 -15.47 4.14
C ASP A 20 8.24 -16.03 2.70
N GLU A 21 7.15 -16.63 2.24
CA GLU A 21 6.99 -17.06 0.83
C GLU A 21 7.04 -15.84 -0.11
N GLU A 22 6.58 -14.69 0.36
CA GLU A 22 6.68 -13.40 -0.31
C GLU A 22 7.68 -12.49 0.43
N PRO A 23 8.97 -12.53 0.05
CA PRO A 23 10.03 -11.91 0.84
C PRO A 23 9.99 -10.38 0.85
N TYR A 24 9.27 -9.72 -0.06
CA TYR A 24 9.19 -8.26 -0.09
C TYR A 24 7.94 -7.78 0.63
N TYR A 25 8.14 -7.17 1.79
CA TYR A 25 7.10 -6.47 2.55
C TYR A 25 7.16 -4.98 2.24
N GLY A 26 5.99 -4.36 2.06
CA GLY A 26 5.86 -2.92 1.84
C GLY A 26 4.75 -2.35 2.70
N GLU A 27 5.00 -1.23 3.37
CA GLU A 27 4.00 -0.49 4.14
C GLU A 27 4.08 1.00 3.88
N VAL A 28 2.98 1.73 4.12
CA VAL A 28 2.98 3.19 4.05
C VAL A 28 2.88 3.79 5.46
N PRO A 29 3.97 4.34 6.00
CA PRO A 29 3.95 5.04 7.28
C PRO A 29 2.90 6.15 7.29
N GLY A 30 1.98 6.09 8.27
CA GLY A 30 0.87 7.03 8.41
C GLY A 30 -0.46 6.52 7.86
N LEU A 31 -0.47 5.48 7.03
CA LEU A 31 -1.69 4.79 6.61
C LEU A 31 -1.87 3.50 7.43
N LYS A 32 -2.55 3.62 8.58
CA LYS A 32 -2.76 2.47 9.48
C LYS A 32 -3.47 1.32 8.76
N GLY A 33 -2.84 0.15 8.77
CA GLY A 33 -3.36 -1.08 8.18
C GLY A 33 -3.12 -1.20 6.67
N VAL A 34 -2.33 -0.31 6.06
CA VAL A 34 -1.95 -0.40 4.64
C VAL A 34 -0.56 -0.99 4.52
N TRP A 35 -0.51 -2.24 4.11
CA TRP A 35 0.70 -2.98 3.80
C TRP A 35 0.40 -4.04 2.74
N ALA A 36 1.44 -4.51 2.06
CA ALA A 36 1.37 -5.57 1.08
C ALA A 36 2.67 -6.38 1.05
N THR A 37 2.57 -7.61 0.56
CA THR A 37 3.72 -8.48 0.29
C THR A 37 3.82 -8.80 -1.20
N GLY A 38 4.97 -9.29 -1.63
CA GLY A 38 5.17 -9.81 -2.99
C GLY A 38 6.46 -10.62 -3.13
N LYS A 39 6.53 -11.42 -4.18
CA LYS A 39 7.71 -12.21 -4.56
C LYS A 39 8.85 -11.35 -5.10
N THR A 40 8.51 -10.17 -5.61
CA THR A 40 9.46 -9.16 -6.10
C THR A 40 9.09 -7.78 -5.57
N LEU A 41 10.05 -6.85 -5.59
CA LEU A 41 9.80 -5.46 -5.19
C LEU A 41 8.71 -4.79 -6.05
N GLU A 42 8.70 -5.07 -7.35
CA GLU A 42 7.71 -4.50 -8.28
C GLU A 42 6.30 -5.06 -8.00
N GLU A 43 6.19 -6.36 -7.74
CA GLU A 43 4.92 -7.00 -7.35
C GLU A 43 4.41 -6.43 -6.01
N CYS A 44 5.28 -6.35 -5.00
CA CYS A 44 4.96 -5.73 -3.72
C CYS A 44 4.45 -4.29 -3.89
N ARG A 45 5.12 -3.49 -4.74
CA ARG A 45 4.71 -2.10 -5.03
C ARG A 45 3.34 -2.03 -5.74
N ARG A 46 3.06 -2.94 -6.67
CA ARG A 46 1.75 -3.02 -7.33
C ARG A 46 0.65 -3.39 -6.33
N ASN A 47 0.87 -4.43 -5.53
CA ASN A 47 -0.06 -4.88 -4.50
C ASN A 47 -0.32 -3.78 -3.45
N LEU A 48 0.72 -3.00 -3.11
CA LEU A 48 0.60 -1.87 -2.19
C LEU A 48 -0.27 -0.75 -2.79
N ALA A 49 -0.14 -0.47 -4.09
CA ALA A 49 -0.97 0.51 -4.79
C ALA A 49 -2.46 0.15 -4.74
N GLU A 50 -2.79 -1.12 -5.03
CA GLU A 50 -4.16 -1.64 -4.95
C GLU A 50 -4.72 -1.57 -3.52
N THR A 51 -3.87 -1.86 -2.52
CA THR A 51 -4.25 -1.78 -1.11
C THR A 51 -4.55 -0.33 -0.69
N ILE A 52 -3.76 0.64 -1.14
CA ILE A 52 -4.01 2.08 -0.89
C ILE A 52 -5.33 2.52 -1.51
N GLU A 53 -5.64 2.07 -2.72
CA GLU A 53 -6.91 2.38 -3.40
C GLU A 53 -8.11 1.83 -2.60
N GLY A 54 -8.05 0.55 -2.20
CA GLY A 54 -9.09 -0.08 -1.38
C GLY A 54 -9.27 0.62 -0.03
N TRP A 55 -8.17 0.99 0.63
CA TRP A 55 -8.18 1.75 1.88
C TRP A 55 -8.87 3.12 1.71
N LEU A 56 -8.57 3.83 0.62
CA LEU A 56 -9.17 5.12 0.32
C LEU A 56 -10.69 4.99 0.12
N ILE A 57 -11.15 3.98 -0.64
CA ILE A 57 -12.59 3.73 -0.85
C ILE A 57 -13.31 3.48 0.47
N ILE A 58 -12.74 2.67 1.36
CA ILE A 58 -13.34 2.39 2.68
C ILE A 58 -13.43 3.67 3.51
N ARG A 59 -12.38 4.50 3.51
CA ARG A 59 -12.35 5.76 4.27
C ARG A 59 -13.34 6.80 3.74
N LEU A 60 -13.45 6.91 2.41
CA LEU A 60 -14.42 7.80 1.77
C LEU A 60 -15.85 7.35 2.07
N LYS A 61 -16.14 6.04 1.99
CA LYS A 61 -17.45 5.51 2.39
C LYS A 61 -17.75 5.79 3.86
N LYS A 62 -16.81 5.53 4.78
CA LYS A 62 -17.00 5.81 6.21
C LYS A 62 -17.15 7.29 6.55
N SER A 63 -16.64 8.21 5.72
CA SER A 63 -16.80 9.65 5.93
C SER A 63 -18.14 10.19 5.42
N LEU A 64 -18.88 9.40 4.65
CA LEU A 64 -20.14 9.80 4.02
C LEU A 64 -21.38 9.31 4.77
N PHE A 65 -21.21 8.55 5.87
CA PHE A 65 -22.28 7.98 6.69
C PHE A 65 -22.06 8.27 8.17
#